data_AF-A0A920JXV3-F1
#
_entry.id   AF-A0A920JXV3-F1
#
_cell.length_a   1.000
_cell.length_b   1.000
_cell.length_c   1.000
_cell.angle_alpha   90.00
_cell.angle_beta   90.00
_cell.angle_gamma   90.00
#
_symmetry.space_group_name_H-M   'P 1'
#
loop_
_entity.id
_entity.type
_entity.pdbx_description
1 polymer ?
#
loop_
_entity_poly.entity_id
_entity_poly.type
_entity_poly.pdbx_seq_one_letter_code
_entity_poly.pdbx_strand_id
1 'polypeptide(L)' 'MEAEELLNVENGVLVPVKVDKQPNHNESGYSATINLPKSKIDLKYQDDDNWIELETNLKLLGKLRYKKVVT' A
#
# COMPACT_ATOMS: atom_id res chain seq x y z
N MET A 1 3.38 -13.05 7.53
CA MET A 1 4.60 -12.21 7.61
C MET A 1 4.13 -10.77 7.64
N GLU A 2 4.21 -10.15 8.81
CA GLU A 2 4.21 -8.70 8.91
C GLU A 2 5.55 -8.23 8.34
N ALA A 3 5.57 -7.39 7.32
CA ALA A 3 6.83 -6.80 6.85
C ALA A 3 7.26 -5.78 7.91
N GLU A 4 8.33 -6.07 8.64
CA GLU A 4 8.81 -5.18 9.71
C GLU A 4 9.54 -3.96 9.11
N GLU A 5 10.13 -4.11 7.92
CA GLU A 5 10.90 -3.08 7.23
C GLU A 5 10.75 -3.16 5.69
N LEU A 6 10.90 -2.02 5.00
CA LEU A 6 11.00 -1.91 3.53
C LEU A 6 12.31 -1.24 3.14
N LEU A 7 12.94 -1.73 2.08
CA LEU A 7 14.15 -1.09 1.53
C LEU A 7 13.79 0.21 0.81
N ASN A 8 14.38 1.32 1.26
CA ASN A 8 14.43 2.54 0.47
C ASN A 8 15.47 2.38 -0.63
N VAL A 9 15.00 2.24 -1.87
CA VAL A 9 15.84 2.04 -3.06
C VAL A 9 16.73 3.23 -3.42
N GLU A 10 16.41 4.44 -2.93
CA GLU A 10 17.18 5.65 -3.23
C GLU A 10 18.48 5.73 -2.44
N ASN A 11 18.49 5.20 -1.21
CA ASN A 11 19.61 5.32 -0.29
C ASN A 11 20.08 4.00 0.34
N GLY A 12 19.42 2.87 0.04
CA GLY A 12 19.79 1.55 0.52
C GLY A 12 19.47 1.27 1.99
N VAL A 13 18.68 2.13 2.65
CA VAL A 13 18.35 2.01 4.07
C VAL A 13 17.03 1.27 4.26
N LEU A 14 16.98 0.33 5.19
CA LEU A 14 15.74 -0.32 5.63
C LEU A 14 14.92 0.67 6.47
N VAL A 15 13.65 0.83 6.09
CA VAL A 15 12.71 1.74 6.72
C VAL A 15 11.67 0.90 7.44
N PRO A 16 11.49 1.07 8.75
CA PRO A 16 10.47 0.32 9.48
C PRO A 16 9.09 0.71 8.98
N VAL A 17 8.22 -0.30 8.84
CA VAL A 17 6.84 -0.10 8.41
C VAL A 17 5.86 -0.83 9.32
N LYS A 18 4.60 -0.40 9.28
CA LYS A 18 3.49 -1.15 9.88
C LYS A 18 2.43 -1.39 8.81
N VAL A 19 1.90 -2.60 8.76
CA VAL A 19 0.87 -2.99 7.79
C VAL A 19 -0.45 -3.19 8.52
N ASP A 20 -1.40 -2.31 8.27
CA ASP A 20 -2.76 -2.46 8.80
C ASP A 20 -3.66 -3.06 7.72
N LYS A 21 -4.29 -4.20 8.00
CA LYS A 21 -5.26 -4.84 7.08
C LYS A 21 -6.68 -4.67 7.59
N GLN A 22 -7.58 -4.27 6.71
CA GLN A 22 -8.98 -4.03 7.03
C GLN A 22 -9.87 -4.66 5.95
N PRO A 23 -10.78 -5.59 6.30
CA PRO A 23 -11.75 -6.12 5.35
C PRO A 23 -12.65 -4.98 4.84
N ASN A 24 -12.97 -5.00 3.56
CA ASN A 24 -13.87 -4.01 2.99
C ASN A 24 -15.32 -4.38 3.38
N HIS A 25 -15.97 -3.56 4.20
CA HIS A 25 -17.32 -3.88 4.68
C HIS A 25 -18.41 -3.78 3.59
N ASN A 26 -18.13 -3.11 2.47
CA ASN A 26 -19.10 -2.80 1.42
C ASN A 26 -18.74 -3.40 0.04
N GLU A 27 -17.58 -4.06 -0.08
CA GLU A 27 -17.06 -4.59 -1.33
C GLU A 27 -16.31 -5.90 -1.04
N SER A 28 -16.24 -6.80 -2.02
CA SER A 28 -15.32 -7.94 -1.97
C SER A 28 -13.87 -7.48 -1.77
N GLY A 29 -13.11 -8.26 -1.01
CA GLY A 29 -11.69 -8.08 -0.76
C GLY A 29 -11.38 -7.30 0.52
N TYR A 30 -10.18 -6.72 0.55
CA TYR A 30 -9.70 -5.97 1.69
C TYR A 30 -8.81 -4.80 1.26
N SER A 31 -8.66 -3.85 2.17
CA SER A 31 -7.70 -2.78 2.07
C SER A 31 -6.53 -3.05 3.01
N ALA A 32 -5.32 -2.65 2.60
CA ALA A 32 -4.15 -2.65 3.46
C ALA A 32 -3.48 -1.28 3.40
N THR A 33 -3.00 -0.79 4.54
CA THR A 33 -2.19 0.44 4.59
C THR A 33 -0.79 0.10 5.08
N ILE A 34 0.21 0.43 4.27
CA ILE A 34 1.61 0.42 4.68
C ILE A 34 1.93 1.81 5.23
N ASN A 35 2.14 1.89 6.54
CA ASN A 35 2.53 3.12 7.21
C ASN A 35 4.06 3.23 7.23
N LEU A 36 4.59 4.26 6.57
CA LEU A 36 6.00 4.64 6.62
C LEU A 36 6.16 5.86 7.56
N PRO A 37 7.38 6.16 8.05
CA PRO A 37 7.59 7.27 8.98
C PRO A 37 7.14 8.66 8.49
N LYS A 38 7.07 8.86 7.17
CA LYS A 38 6.77 10.17 6.56
C LYS A 38 5.71 10.11 5.45
N SER A 39 5.09 8.96 5.23
CA SER A 39 4.13 8.72 4.16
C SER A 39 3.30 7.47 4.46
N LYS A 40 2.27 7.22 3.65
CA LYS A 40 1.53 5.97 3.67
C LYS A 40 1.27 5.50 2.24
N ILE A 41 1.12 4.20 2.09
CA ILE A 41 0.70 3.57 0.84
C ILE A 41 -0.59 2.81 1.15
N ASP A 42 -1.67 3.22 0.50
CA ASP A 42 -2.97 2.55 0.57
C ASP A 42 -3.04 1.53 -0.56
N LEU A 43 -3.42 0.30 -0.24
CA LEU A 43 -3.50 -0.84 -1.14
C LEU A 43 -4.91 -1.41 -1.10
N LYS A 44 -5.42 -1.84 -2.25
CA LYS A 44 -6.66 -2.61 -2.36
C LYS A 44 -6.41 -3.95 -3.02
N TYR A 45 -7.07 -4.96 -2.47
CA TYR A 45 -7.00 -6.36 -2.90
C TYR A 45 -8.41 -6.90 -3.15
N GLN A 46 -8.50 -7.89 -4.04
CA GLN A 46 -9.66 -8.76 -4.19
C GLN A 46 -9.65 -9.89 -3.13
N ASP A 47 -10.74 -10.66 -3.05
CA ASP A 47 -10.92 -11.77 -2.09
C ASP A 47 -9.85 -12.87 -2.22
N ASP A 48 -9.23 -13.02 -3.39
CA ASP A 48 -8.22 -14.03 -3.71
C ASP A 48 -6.77 -13.53 -3.55
N ASP A 49 -6.58 -12.48 -2.73
CA ASP A 49 -5.30 -11.79 -2.52
C ASP A 49 -4.71 -11.13 -3.80
N ASN A 50 -5.49 -11.00 -4.88
CA ASN A 50 -5.04 -10.24 -6.05
C ASN A 50 -5.06 -8.74 -5.76
N TRP A 51 -3.89 -8.11 -5.84
CA TRP A 51 -3.77 -6.66 -5.79
C TRP A 51 -4.43 -5.99 -7.00
N ILE A 52 -5.17 -4.92 -6.75
CA ILE A 52 -5.91 -4.17 -7.77
C ILE A 52 -5.61 -2.68 -7.79
N GLU A 53 -5.23 -2.08 -6.66
CA GLU A 53 -5.01 -0.63 -6.60
C GLU A 53 -3.95 -0.26 -5.55
N LEU A 54 -3.11 0.71 -5.89
CA LEU A 54 -2.16 1.37 -5.01
C LEU A 54 -2.39 2.87 -5.08
N GLU A 55 -2.37 3.53 -3.94
CA GLU A 55 -2.47 4.97 -3.83
C GLU A 55 -1.51 5.51 -2.77
N THR A 56 -0.84 6.62 -3.06
CA THR A 56 0.02 7.30 -2.10
C THR A 56 0.07 8.80 -2.36
N ASN A 57 0.28 9.58 -1.31
CA ASN A 57 0.50 11.02 -1.40
C ASN A 57 2.00 11.32 -1.48
N LEU A 58 2.40 11.96 -2.56
CA LEU A 58 3.74 12.49 -2.77
C LEU A 58 3.77 13.92 -2.22
N LYS A 59 4.72 14.21 -1.33
CA LYS A 59 4.79 15.50 -0.60
C LYS A 59 4.76 16.74 -1.48
N LEU A 60 5.25 16.65 -2.73
CA LEU A 60 5.35 17.78 -3.67
C LEU A 60 4.53 17.60 -4.95
N LEU A 61 4.18 16.37 -5.31
CA LEU A 61 3.63 16.02 -6.63
C LEU A 61 2.15 15.60 -6.58
N GLY A 62 1.49 15.78 -5.44
CA GLY A 62 0.10 15.40 -5.26
C GLY A 62 -0.04 13.90 -5.04
N LYS A 63 -0.99 13.26 -5.73
CA LYS A 63 -1.35 11.86 -5.48
C LYS A 63 -0.87 10.95 -6.62
N LEU A 64 -0.12 9.91 -6.27
CA LEU A 64 0.19 8.81 -7.18
C LEU A 64 -0.88 7.72 -6.99
N ARG A 65 -1.52 7.33 -8.08
CA ARG A 65 -2.49 6.23 -8.10
C ARG A 65 -2.16 5.28 -9.23
N TYR A 66 -2.06 3.99 -8.90
CA TYR A 66 -1.94 2.93 -9.87
C TYR A 66 -3.10 1.97 -9.69
N LYS A 67 -3.80 1.65 -10.78
CA LYS A 67 -4.89 0.67 -10.78
C LYS A 67 -4.59 -0.39 -11.82
N LYS A 68 -4.60 -1.66 -11.41
CA LYS A 68 -4.49 -2.78 -12.34
C LYS A 68 -5.73 -2.78 -13.23
N VAL A 69 -5.51 -2.72 -14.55
CA VAL A 69 -6.59 -2.89 -15.53
C VAL A 69 -6.87 -4.39 -15.62
N VAL A 70 -8.05 -4.81 -15.19
CA VAL A 70 -8.54 -6.17 -15.41
C VAL A 70 -9.24 -6.16 -16.76
N THR A 71 -8.67 -6.87 -17.74
CA THR A 71 -9.26 -7.05 -19.08
C THR A 71 -9.89 -8.42 -19.16
#